data_AF-A0AAW1R9Y5-F1
#
_entry.id   AF-A0AAW1R9Y5-F1
#
_cell.length_a   1.000
_cell.length_b   1.000
_cell.length_c   1.000
_cell.angle_alpha   90.00
_cell.angle_beta   90.00
_cell.angle_gamma   90.00
#
_symmetry.space_group_name_H-M   'P 1'
#
loop_
_entity.id
_entity.type
_entity.pdbx_description
1 polymer ?
#
loop_
_entity_poly.entity_id
_entity_poly.type
_entity_poly.pdbx_seq_one_letter_code
_entity_poly.pdbx_strand_id
1 'polypeptide(L)'
;MLLPGDVTLDRITELNPKAVILSGGPNSVHVKDAPQMPAGLVDWCTSKGVPLLGICYGMQLLVQALGGKVEQAEKSEYGRMAIRTTAASLLYEAVDEHVQQVWMSHGDEAKTLPKGFETVATSEQGAIVAIENRQQKIFGLQYHPEVQHSEKGMETLKHFLFSVAGISQDWKIENVLEEEMEKIRLQVGPEDHVICALSGGVDSTVAATLVHKVLGDRLHCVFVDNGLLRYKEGERVMETFEKHLHLPVTKVDDAERMLARLKGKKDPEAKRKAIGAEFIEVFKDFAAKLKAERGLNVKYLVQGTLYPDVIESCPPPGSNQKHSHTIKSHHNVGGLPKDLQFKLIEPLRELFKDEVRALGRLPALNVPEAFIKRHPFPGPGLAVRVLGDVTEGNALEVLRQVDEVFIQALREKGLYDKIWQAFAVFLPIKSVGVQGDQRTHSHVVALRAVTSADGMTADWYQFEPQFLQYVSTKICNEVRSVNRVVYDITSKPPGTIEWE
;
A
#
# COMPACT_ATOMS: atom_id res chain seq x y z
N MET A 1 12.72 9.05 -4.46
CA MET A 1 11.94 9.95 -3.60
C MET A 1 10.79 10.53 -4.41
N LEU A 2 9.57 10.48 -3.88
CA LEU A 2 8.36 11.08 -4.43
C LEU A 2 8.09 12.43 -3.74
N LEU A 3 7.75 13.43 -4.54
CA LEU A 3 7.47 14.80 -4.10
C LEU A 3 6.06 15.19 -4.55
N PRO A 4 5.38 16.08 -3.81
CA PRO A 4 4.07 16.56 -4.22
C PRO A 4 4.19 17.42 -5.49
N GLY A 5 3.11 17.48 -6.28
CA GLY A 5 3.09 18.21 -7.56
C GLY A 5 3.25 19.73 -7.45
N ASP A 6 3.14 20.29 -6.25
CA ASP A 6 3.34 21.72 -5.93
C ASP A 6 4.71 22.00 -5.28
N VAL A 7 5.64 21.04 -5.32
CA VAL A 7 7.00 21.20 -4.79
C VAL A 7 7.73 22.36 -5.48
N THR A 8 8.52 23.13 -4.72
CA THR A 8 9.30 24.24 -5.28
C THR A 8 10.54 23.75 -6.04
N LEU A 9 11.02 24.56 -7.00
CA LEU A 9 12.27 24.27 -7.69
C LEU A 9 13.44 24.14 -6.70
N ASP A 10 13.55 25.08 -5.73
CA ASP A 10 14.60 25.06 -4.71
C ASP A 10 14.66 23.70 -4.01
N ARG A 11 13.51 23.15 -3.60
CA ARG A 11 13.43 21.86 -2.94
C ARG A 11 13.88 20.71 -3.84
N ILE A 12 13.58 20.75 -5.14
CA ILE A 12 14.09 19.78 -6.11
C ILE A 12 15.62 19.90 -6.21
N THR A 13 16.14 21.12 -6.31
CA THR A 13 17.58 21.34 -6.48
C THR A 13 18.40 20.96 -5.25
N GLU A 14 17.87 21.14 -4.04
CA GLU A 14 18.48 20.70 -2.78
C GLU A 14 18.74 19.18 -2.74
N LEU A 15 17.84 18.40 -3.35
CA LEU A 15 17.96 16.95 -3.41
C LEU A 15 19.00 16.48 -4.43
N ASN A 16 19.44 17.37 -5.33
CA ASN A 16 20.40 17.09 -6.40
C ASN A 16 20.13 15.76 -7.15
N PRO A 17 18.92 15.59 -7.73
CA PRO A 17 18.52 14.34 -8.36
C PRO A 17 19.33 14.03 -9.64
N LYS A 18 19.60 12.74 -9.88
CA LYS A 18 20.22 12.26 -11.14
C LYS A 18 19.24 12.19 -12.32
N ALA A 19 17.95 12.09 -12.05
CA ALA A 19 16.87 12.14 -13.03
C ALA A 19 15.60 12.68 -12.36
N VAL A 20 14.71 13.28 -13.15
CA VAL A 20 13.40 13.77 -12.69
C VAL A 20 12.31 13.11 -13.51
N ILE A 21 11.25 12.63 -12.83
CA ILE A 21 10.07 12.06 -13.47
C ILE A 21 8.85 12.86 -13.02
N LEU A 22 8.11 13.42 -13.97
CA LEU A 22 6.82 14.07 -13.77
C LEU A 22 5.72 13.04 -14.03
N SER A 23 4.99 12.64 -12.98
CA SER A 23 3.94 11.62 -13.11
C SER A 23 2.64 12.16 -13.71
N GLY A 24 1.73 11.25 -14.05
CA GLY A 24 0.37 11.56 -14.47
C GLY A 24 -0.52 12.05 -13.32
N GLY A 25 -1.71 12.54 -13.68
CA GLY A 25 -2.78 12.92 -12.76
C GLY A 25 -4.13 13.00 -13.48
N PRO A 26 -5.27 13.05 -12.76
CA PRO A 26 -6.60 13.08 -13.36
C PRO A 26 -6.97 14.44 -13.97
N ASN A 27 -6.08 15.43 -13.86
CA ASN A 27 -6.36 16.80 -14.23
C ASN A 27 -6.12 17.02 -15.73
N SER A 28 -6.90 17.93 -16.32
CA SER A 28 -6.59 18.51 -17.63
C SER A 28 -5.72 19.74 -17.46
N VAL A 29 -4.77 19.96 -18.37
CA VAL A 29 -3.87 21.13 -18.34
C VAL A 29 -4.61 22.45 -18.57
N HIS A 30 -5.84 22.38 -19.08
CA HIS A 30 -6.69 23.54 -19.38
C HIS A 30 -7.52 24.02 -18.18
N VAL A 31 -7.57 23.24 -17.10
CA VAL A 31 -8.35 23.62 -15.91
C VAL A 31 -7.64 24.74 -15.16
N LYS A 32 -8.41 25.74 -14.73
CA LYS A 32 -7.90 26.83 -13.89
C LYS A 32 -7.36 26.25 -12.58
N ASP A 33 -6.16 26.66 -12.19
CA ASP A 33 -5.45 26.19 -11.00
C ASP A 33 -4.99 24.71 -11.08
N ALA A 34 -4.93 24.12 -12.28
CA ALA A 34 -4.35 22.78 -12.47
C ALA A 34 -2.87 22.75 -12.04
N PRO A 35 -2.39 21.66 -11.41
CA PRO A 35 -1.01 21.56 -10.93
C PRO A 35 0.00 21.85 -12.06
N GLN A 36 0.91 22.79 -11.81
CA GLN A 36 1.92 23.19 -12.78
C GLN A 36 3.29 22.67 -12.39
N MET A 37 4.11 22.38 -13.40
CA MET A 37 5.53 22.13 -13.19
C MET A 37 6.22 23.39 -12.64
N PRO A 38 7.17 23.28 -11.70
CA PRO A 38 7.92 24.43 -11.20
C PRO A 38 8.60 25.22 -12.31
N ALA A 39 8.43 26.54 -12.29
CA ALA A 39 9.06 27.42 -13.26
C ALA A 39 10.59 27.24 -13.24
N GLY A 40 11.21 27.14 -14.41
CA GLY A 40 12.66 26.94 -14.55
C GLY A 40 13.14 25.51 -14.35
N LEU A 41 12.26 24.53 -14.08
CA LEU A 41 12.68 23.13 -13.91
C LEU A 41 13.38 22.58 -15.17
N VAL A 42 12.82 22.81 -16.35
CA VAL A 42 13.42 22.33 -17.61
C VAL A 42 14.78 22.98 -17.85
N ASP A 43 14.90 24.28 -17.62
CA ASP A 43 16.17 25.00 -17.79
C ASP A 43 17.23 24.48 -16.80
N TRP A 44 16.83 24.25 -15.55
CA TRP A 44 17.71 23.68 -14.54
C TRP A 44 18.18 22.28 -14.93
N CYS A 45 17.25 21.37 -15.29
CA CYS A 45 17.56 20.01 -15.74
C CYS A 45 18.54 20.03 -16.92
N THR A 46 18.24 20.85 -17.94
CA THR A 46 19.09 21.00 -19.12
C THR A 46 20.48 21.52 -18.76
N SER A 47 20.57 22.55 -17.89
CA SER A 47 21.85 23.13 -17.48
C SER A 47 22.75 22.18 -16.68
N LYS A 48 22.14 21.23 -15.97
CA LYS A 48 22.84 20.22 -15.17
C LYS A 48 23.02 18.88 -15.89
N GLY A 49 22.43 18.73 -17.08
CA GLY A 49 22.41 17.46 -17.81
C GLY A 49 21.61 16.36 -17.11
N VAL A 50 20.64 16.74 -16.28
CA VAL A 50 19.74 15.82 -15.56
C VAL A 50 18.59 15.44 -16.49
N PRO A 51 18.40 14.15 -16.85
CA PRO A 51 17.31 13.75 -17.72
C PRO A 51 15.94 13.94 -17.08
N LEU A 52 14.96 14.28 -17.91
CA LEU A 52 13.60 14.58 -17.50
C LEU A 52 12.61 13.72 -18.28
N LEU A 53 11.73 13.00 -17.58
CA LEU A 53 10.68 12.17 -18.18
C LEU A 53 9.31 12.66 -17.71
N GLY A 54 8.41 13.00 -18.63
CA GLY A 54 7.00 13.24 -18.34
C GLY A 54 6.13 12.04 -18.66
N ILE A 55 5.23 11.64 -17.78
CA ILE A 55 4.29 10.54 -17.97
C ILE A 55 2.86 11.09 -17.93
N CYS A 56 2.05 10.77 -18.93
CA CYS A 56 0.68 11.24 -19.14
C CYS A 56 0.58 12.77 -18.96
N TYR A 57 -0.03 13.24 -17.86
CA TYR A 57 -0.10 14.66 -17.52
C TYR A 57 1.28 15.35 -17.47
N GLY A 58 2.32 14.66 -16.99
CA GLY A 58 3.68 15.18 -16.99
C GLY A 58 4.22 15.47 -18.39
N MET A 59 3.90 14.63 -19.38
CA MET A 59 4.24 14.91 -20.78
C MET A 59 3.50 16.13 -21.31
N GLN A 60 2.21 16.28 -20.96
CA GLN A 60 1.41 17.43 -21.38
C GLN A 60 1.95 18.75 -20.80
N LEU A 61 2.35 18.74 -19.52
CA LEU A 61 3.01 19.89 -18.88
C LEU A 61 4.32 20.26 -19.60
N LEU A 62 5.14 19.29 -19.98
CA LEU A 62 6.37 19.54 -20.75
C LEU A 62 6.07 20.17 -22.10
N VAL A 63 5.11 19.63 -22.84
CA VAL A 63 4.71 20.15 -24.15
C VAL A 63 4.25 21.60 -24.03
N GLN A 64 3.38 21.91 -23.07
CA GLN A 64 2.85 23.25 -22.87
C GLN A 64 3.93 24.24 -22.40
N ALA A 65 4.76 23.85 -21.43
CA ALA A 65 5.81 24.71 -20.88
C ALA A 65 6.86 25.10 -21.94
N LEU A 66 7.08 24.25 -22.95
CA LEU A 66 8.06 24.48 -24.00
C LEU A 66 7.45 25.07 -25.29
N GLY A 67 6.20 25.55 -25.22
CA GLY A 67 5.54 26.26 -26.32
C GLY A 67 4.87 25.36 -27.37
N GLY A 68 4.72 24.07 -27.08
CA GLY A 68 3.84 23.18 -27.84
C GLY A 68 2.35 23.40 -27.53
N LYS A 69 1.49 22.60 -28.14
CA LYS A 69 0.03 22.65 -27.94
C LYS A 69 -0.51 21.29 -27.51
N VAL A 70 -1.28 21.30 -26.44
CA VAL A 70 -2.09 20.20 -25.94
C VAL A 70 -3.55 20.58 -26.16
N GLU A 71 -4.36 19.64 -26.64
CA GLU A 71 -5.80 19.83 -26.87
C GLU A 71 -6.57 18.62 -26.33
N GLN A 72 -7.86 18.79 -26.08
CA GLN A 72 -8.73 17.69 -25.72
C GLN A 72 -8.84 16.70 -26.90
N ALA A 73 -8.63 15.41 -26.64
CA ALA A 73 -8.72 14.38 -27.65
C ALA A 73 -10.17 14.22 -28.13
N GLU A 74 -10.37 13.99 -29.44
CA GLU A 74 -11.71 13.78 -30.02
C GLU A 74 -12.39 12.52 -29.46
N LYS A 75 -11.59 11.53 -29.03
CA LYS A 75 -12.01 10.35 -28.28
C LYS A 75 -11.02 10.15 -27.14
N SER A 76 -11.52 10.08 -25.91
CA SER A 76 -10.65 9.74 -24.79
C SER A 76 -10.21 8.27 -24.89
N GLU A 77 -8.91 8.03 -24.82
CA GLU A 77 -8.32 6.70 -24.90
C GLU A 77 -8.08 6.17 -23.49
N TYR A 78 -8.93 5.22 -23.09
CA TYR A 78 -8.84 4.53 -21.82
C TYR A 78 -8.67 3.03 -22.05
N GLY A 79 -7.59 2.46 -21.51
CA GLY A 79 -7.35 1.02 -21.53
C GLY A 79 -6.18 0.60 -22.41
N ARG A 80 -6.18 -0.67 -22.81
CA ARG A 80 -5.09 -1.28 -23.58
C ARG A 80 -5.09 -0.78 -25.02
N MET A 81 -3.93 -0.40 -25.51
CA MET A 81 -3.73 0.06 -26.88
C MET A 81 -2.40 -0.41 -27.45
N ALA A 82 -2.42 -0.79 -28.73
CA ALA A 82 -1.22 -1.06 -29.49
C ALA A 82 -0.54 0.25 -29.90
N ILE A 83 0.77 0.35 -29.66
CA ILE A 83 1.57 1.49 -30.09
C ILE A 83 2.72 1.01 -30.97
N ARG A 84 3.16 1.87 -31.89
CA ARG A 84 4.32 1.65 -32.74
C ARG A 84 5.43 2.60 -32.32
N THR A 85 6.56 2.04 -31.90
CA THR A 85 7.75 2.79 -31.48
C THR A 85 8.74 2.92 -32.63
N THR A 86 9.59 3.95 -32.56
CA THR A 86 10.64 4.19 -33.56
C THR A 86 11.98 3.62 -33.10
N ALA A 87 12.60 2.76 -33.93
CA ALA A 87 13.88 2.11 -33.61
C ALA A 87 15.07 3.07 -33.39
N ALA A 88 14.99 4.30 -33.92
CA ALA A 88 16.03 5.31 -33.77
C ALA A 88 15.95 6.10 -32.45
N SER A 89 14.91 5.86 -31.64
CA SER A 89 14.64 6.59 -30.40
C SER A 89 15.58 6.16 -29.28
N LEU A 90 16.22 7.13 -28.63
CA LEU A 90 17.05 6.86 -27.46
C LEU A 90 16.25 6.21 -26.32
N LEU A 91 14.96 6.51 -26.20
CA LEU A 91 14.08 5.94 -25.17
C LEU A 91 13.71 4.46 -25.43
N TYR A 92 13.67 4.06 -26.70
CA TYR A 92 13.24 2.72 -27.13
C TYR A 92 14.36 1.85 -27.71
N GLU A 93 15.63 2.29 -27.67
CA GLU A 93 16.79 1.52 -28.13
C GLU A 93 16.88 0.11 -27.53
N ALA A 94 16.35 -0.10 -26.31
CA ALA A 94 16.37 -1.39 -25.62
C ALA A 94 15.13 -2.28 -25.84
N VAL A 95 14.18 -1.86 -26.67
CA VAL A 95 12.94 -2.63 -26.92
C VAL A 95 13.05 -3.41 -28.22
N ASP A 96 13.08 -4.74 -28.12
CA ASP A 96 13.23 -5.65 -29.27
C ASP A 96 12.00 -5.67 -30.20
N GLU A 97 10.82 -5.36 -29.67
CA GLU A 97 9.55 -5.34 -30.42
C GLU A 97 9.01 -3.91 -30.55
N HIS A 98 9.01 -3.40 -31.78
CA HIS A 98 8.54 -2.03 -32.05
C HIS A 98 7.02 -1.88 -32.06
N VAL A 99 6.27 -2.95 -31.82
CA VAL A 99 4.83 -2.92 -31.57
C VAL A 99 4.59 -3.52 -30.20
N GLN A 100 3.96 -2.79 -29.29
CA GLN A 100 3.72 -3.22 -27.92
C GLN A 100 2.35 -2.77 -27.41
N GLN A 101 1.78 -3.51 -26.45
CA GLN A 101 0.58 -3.08 -25.75
C GLN A 101 0.93 -2.18 -24.56
N VAL A 102 0.24 -1.05 -24.46
CA VAL A 102 0.38 -0.10 -23.35
C VAL A 102 -0.97 0.27 -22.77
N TRP A 103 -0.95 0.84 -21.55
CA TRP A 103 -2.13 1.34 -20.88
C TRP A 103 -2.28 2.86 -21.03
N MET A 104 -3.31 3.27 -21.77
CA MET A 104 -3.69 4.67 -21.95
C MET A 104 -4.69 5.10 -20.87
N SER A 105 -4.52 6.32 -20.36
CA SER A 105 -5.47 6.95 -19.46
C SER A 105 -5.40 8.47 -19.60
N HIS A 106 -5.87 9.00 -20.72
CA HIS A 106 -5.84 10.44 -20.98
C HIS A 106 -7.08 10.95 -21.71
N GLY A 107 -7.48 12.18 -21.35
CA GLY A 107 -8.51 12.96 -22.05
C GLY A 107 -7.94 13.99 -23.02
N ASP A 108 -6.69 14.41 -22.80
CA ASP A 108 -5.97 15.40 -23.60
C ASP A 108 -4.80 14.75 -24.34
N GLU A 109 -4.40 15.33 -25.47
CA GLU A 109 -3.31 14.84 -26.32
C GLU A 109 -2.45 16.00 -26.86
N ALA A 110 -1.17 15.72 -27.10
CA ALA A 110 -0.28 16.68 -27.74
C ALA A 110 -0.59 16.77 -29.24
N LYS A 111 -0.86 17.99 -29.73
CA LYS A 111 -1.11 18.28 -31.16
C LYS A 111 0.07 18.92 -31.86
N THR A 112 0.81 19.77 -31.16
CA THR A 112 2.00 20.44 -31.71
C THR A 112 3.15 20.25 -30.74
N LEU A 113 4.24 19.65 -31.22
CA LEU A 113 5.42 19.45 -30.40
C LEU A 113 6.23 20.74 -30.24
N PRO A 114 6.92 20.90 -29.09
CA PRO A 114 7.90 21.96 -28.94
C PRO A 114 9.04 21.82 -29.96
N LYS A 115 9.72 22.93 -30.25
CA LYS A 115 10.86 22.93 -31.18
C LYS A 115 11.97 21.98 -30.69
N GLY A 116 12.47 21.12 -31.57
CA GLY A 116 13.54 20.18 -31.27
C GLY A 116 13.07 18.85 -30.66
N PHE A 117 11.75 18.66 -30.48
CA PHE A 117 11.18 17.37 -30.11
C PHE A 117 10.75 16.58 -31.35
N GLU A 118 10.89 15.26 -31.25
CA GLU A 118 10.50 14.30 -32.27
C GLU A 118 9.47 13.32 -31.67
N THR A 119 8.53 12.87 -32.49
CA THR A 119 7.60 11.79 -32.13
C THR A 119 8.32 10.45 -32.26
N VAL A 120 8.36 9.67 -31.19
CA VAL A 120 9.04 8.37 -31.12
C VAL A 120 8.15 7.19 -30.81
N ALA A 121 6.86 7.45 -30.54
CA ALA A 121 5.82 6.43 -30.63
C ALA A 121 4.48 7.04 -31.05
N THR A 122 3.69 6.27 -31.79
CA THR A 122 2.32 6.63 -32.19
C THR A 122 1.34 5.51 -31.91
N SER A 123 0.08 5.85 -31.62
CA SER A 123 -1.00 4.86 -31.56
C SER A 123 -1.40 4.40 -32.97
N GLU A 124 -2.20 3.33 -33.07
CA GLU A 124 -2.79 2.93 -34.36
C GLU A 124 -3.66 4.02 -34.99
N GLN A 125 -4.22 4.91 -34.16
CA GLN A 125 -5.06 6.03 -34.58
C GLN A 125 -4.23 7.27 -34.99
N GLY A 126 -2.89 7.19 -34.91
CA GLY A 126 -1.98 8.27 -35.27
C GLY A 126 -1.74 9.31 -34.17
N ALA A 127 -2.23 9.07 -32.95
CA ALA A 127 -1.98 9.97 -31.82
C ALA A 127 -0.49 9.93 -31.40
N ILE A 128 0.02 11.05 -30.90
CA ILE A 128 1.39 11.17 -30.39
C ILE A 128 1.45 10.49 -29.03
N VAL A 129 2.19 9.39 -28.93
CA VAL A 129 2.27 8.57 -27.72
C VAL A 129 3.56 8.78 -26.96
N ALA A 130 4.66 9.03 -27.65
CA ALA A 130 5.93 9.32 -27.01
C ALA A 130 6.70 10.37 -27.79
N ILE A 131 7.41 11.22 -27.06
CA ILE A 131 8.21 12.32 -27.58
C ILE A 131 9.60 12.30 -26.97
N GLU A 132 10.59 12.75 -27.73
CA GLU A 132 11.94 12.94 -27.19
C GLU A 132 12.63 14.17 -27.76
N ASN A 133 13.49 14.76 -26.94
CA ASN A 133 14.54 15.68 -27.35
C ASN A 133 15.87 15.09 -26.91
N ARG A 134 16.57 14.46 -27.87
CA ARG A 134 17.79 13.70 -27.61
C ARG A 134 18.92 14.57 -27.06
N GLN A 135 19.05 15.81 -27.53
CA GLN A 135 20.11 16.73 -27.13
C GLN A 135 19.93 17.20 -25.69
N GLN A 136 18.69 17.50 -25.28
CA GLN A 136 18.37 17.97 -23.92
C GLN A 136 18.06 16.82 -22.94
N LYS A 137 17.98 15.57 -23.43
CA LYS A 137 17.56 14.39 -22.66
C LYS A 137 16.20 14.57 -21.96
N ILE A 138 15.25 15.14 -22.69
CA ILE A 138 13.86 15.33 -22.23
C ILE A 138 12.97 14.36 -23.00
N PHE A 139 12.13 13.63 -22.28
CA PHE A 139 11.28 12.57 -22.82
C PHE A 139 9.85 12.74 -22.30
N GLY A 140 8.89 12.27 -23.09
CA GLY A 140 7.47 12.25 -22.71
C GLY A 140 6.82 10.96 -23.17
N LEU A 141 5.98 10.38 -22.30
CA LEU A 141 5.15 9.22 -22.56
C LEU A 141 3.70 9.57 -22.24
N GLN A 142 2.77 9.33 -23.16
CA GLN A 142 1.35 9.57 -22.97
C GLN A 142 0.65 8.40 -22.28
N TYR A 143 1.24 7.20 -22.33
CA TYR A 143 0.80 6.00 -21.62
C TYR A 143 1.49 5.85 -20.26
N HIS A 144 1.01 4.90 -19.46
CA HIS A 144 1.56 4.57 -18.15
C HIS A 144 2.53 3.37 -18.22
N PRO A 145 3.85 3.58 -18.31
CA PRO A 145 4.82 2.47 -18.30
C PRO A 145 4.94 1.78 -16.94
N GLU A 146 4.45 2.41 -15.86
CA GLU A 146 4.54 1.92 -14.49
C GLU A 146 3.53 0.82 -14.15
N VAL A 147 2.46 0.66 -14.95
CA VAL A 147 1.43 -0.34 -14.70
C VAL A 147 1.73 -1.67 -15.38
N GLN A 148 1.34 -2.78 -14.75
CA GLN A 148 1.53 -4.14 -15.28
C GLN A 148 0.86 -4.39 -16.63
N HIS A 149 -0.15 -3.58 -16.99
CA HIS A 149 -0.86 -3.67 -18.26
C HIS A 149 -0.01 -3.21 -19.46
N SER A 150 1.09 -2.48 -19.21
CA SER A 150 2.05 -2.06 -20.25
C SER A 150 3.17 -3.09 -20.34
N GLU A 151 3.12 -3.96 -21.35
CA GLU A 151 3.95 -5.18 -21.46
C GLU A 151 5.46 -4.89 -21.37
N LYS A 152 5.91 -3.78 -21.97
CA LYS A 152 7.31 -3.33 -22.02
C LYS A 152 7.55 -2.04 -21.23
N GLY A 153 6.58 -1.63 -20.41
CA GLY A 153 6.65 -0.38 -19.64
C GLY A 153 7.81 -0.37 -18.64
N MET A 154 7.96 -1.44 -17.86
CA MET A 154 9.05 -1.58 -16.88
C MET A 154 10.44 -1.63 -17.55
N GLU A 155 10.55 -2.27 -18.72
CA GLU A 155 11.80 -2.30 -19.50
C GLU A 155 12.18 -0.89 -19.96
N THR A 156 11.19 -0.11 -20.42
CA THR A 156 11.37 1.30 -20.81
C THR A 156 11.85 2.17 -19.64
N LEU A 157 11.24 2.02 -18.45
CA LEU A 157 11.65 2.76 -17.24
C LEU A 157 13.07 2.38 -16.79
N LYS A 158 13.42 1.09 -16.84
CA LYS A 158 14.78 0.63 -16.52
C LYS A 158 15.81 1.22 -17.47
N HIS A 159 15.53 1.23 -18.77
CA HIS A 159 16.42 1.83 -19.77
C HIS A 159 16.59 3.34 -19.54
N PHE A 160 15.51 4.06 -19.27
CA PHE A 160 15.60 5.49 -18.93
C PHE A 160 16.49 5.74 -17.70
N LEU A 161 16.29 4.99 -16.61
CA LEU A 161 17.05 5.20 -15.37
C LEU A 161 18.53 4.80 -15.51
N PHE A 162 18.82 3.63 -16.07
CA PHE A 162 20.17 3.07 -16.06
C PHE A 162 20.99 3.47 -17.29
N SER A 163 20.40 3.44 -18.48
CA SER A 163 21.13 3.72 -19.73
C SER A 163 21.13 5.21 -20.05
N VAL A 164 19.98 5.88 -19.94
CA VAL A 164 19.84 7.30 -20.35
C VAL A 164 20.35 8.25 -19.25
N ALA A 165 19.94 8.00 -18.00
CA ALA A 165 20.37 8.78 -16.84
C ALA A 165 21.66 8.31 -16.18
N GLY A 166 22.17 7.13 -16.53
CA GLY A 166 23.44 6.64 -16.01
C GLY A 166 23.41 6.38 -14.50
N ILE A 167 22.23 6.06 -13.95
CA ILE A 167 22.07 5.78 -12.53
C ILE A 167 22.63 4.37 -12.25
N SER A 168 23.40 4.24 -11.18
CA SER A 168 23.88 2.95 -10.68
C SER A 168 22.77 2.18 -9.98
N GLN A 169 22.75 0.85 -10.11
CA GLN A 169 21.90 -0.03 -9.29
C GLN A 169 22.53 -0.26 -7.91
N ASP A 170 22.63 0.81 -7.13
CA ASP A 170 23.22 0.83 -5.79
C ASP A 170 22.20 0.61 -4.66
N TRP A 171 20.91 0.77 -4.94
CA TRP A 171 19.83 0.42 -4.03
C TRP A 171 19.70 -1.10 -3.86
N LYS A 172 20.37 -1.63 -2.83
CA LYS A 172 20.32 -3.03 -2.42
C LYS A 172 19.75 -3.12 -1.02
N ILE A 173 18.82 -4.05 -0.81
CA ILE A 173 18.08 -4.19 0.45
C ILE A 173 19.03 -4.52 1.62
N GLU A 174 20.14 -5.19 1.36
CA GLU A 174 21.19 -5.45 2.36
C GLU A 174 21.84 -4.15 2.86
N ASN A 175 22.16 -3.22 1.96
CA ASN A 175 22.74 -1.92 2.31
C ASN A 175 21.73 -1.09 3.10
N VAL A 176 20.46 -1.08 2.68
CA VAL A 176 19.38 -0.36 3.37
C VAL A 176 19.23 -0.88 4.80
N LEU A 177 19.29 -2.20 5.02
CA LEU A 177 19.24 -2.77 6.35
C LEU A 177 20.38 -2.27 7.24
N GLU A 178 21.61 -2.27 6.74
CA GLU A 178 22.79 -1.80 7.49
C GLU A 178 22.70 -0.31 7.84
N GLU A 179 22.29 0.52 6.87
CA GLU A 179 22.09 1.95 7.06
C GLU A 179 21.02 2.25 8.12
N GLU A 180 19.87 1.58 8.05
CA GLU A 180 18.78 1.75 9.03
C GLU A 180 19.18 1.27 10.42
N MET A 181 19.92 0.16 10.52
CA MET A 181 20.46 -0.30 11.80
C MET A 181 21.40 0.75 12.41
N GLU A 182 22.26 1.38 11.62
CA GLU A 182 23.16 2.42 12.10
C GLU A 182 22.44 3.70 12.51
N LYS A 183 21.44 4.14 11.73
CA LYS A 183 20.57 5.27 12.10
C LYS A 183 19.92 5.04 13.47
N ILE A 184 19.42 3.84 13.74
CA ILE A 184 18.80 3.49 15.03
C ILE A 184 19.83 3.51 16.17
N ARG A 185 21.06 3.00 15.94
CA ARG A 185 22.14 3.07 16.94
C ARG A 185 22.48 4.50 17.33
N LEU A 186 22.53 5.40 16.36
CA LEU A 186 22.85 6.82 16.59
C LEU A 186 21.68 7.61 17.20
N GLN A 187 20.44 7.23 16.86
CA GLN A 187 19.23 7.94 17.31
C GLN A 187 18.83 7.59 18.75
N VAL A 188 19.04 6.34 19.18
CA VAL A 188 18.60 5.85 20.50
C VAL A 188 19.77 5.88 21.48
N GLY A 189 19.65 6.65 22.57
CA GLY A 189 20.68 6.75 23.60
C GLY A 189 21.00 5.40 24.26
N PRO A 190 22.18 5.24 24.87
CA PRO A 190 22.64 3.97 25.43
C PRO A 190 21.71 3.39 26.51
N GLU A 191 21.11 4.25 27.33
CA GLU A 191 20.20 3.88 28.43
C GLU A 191 18.71 3.97 28.04
N ASP A 192 18.41 4.38 26.81
CA ASP A 192 17.03 4.60 26.40
C ASP A 192 16.35 3.28 26.00
N HIS A 193 15.11 3.12 26.47
CA HIS A 193 14.26 1.98 26.14
C HIS A 193 13.21 2.35 25.11
N VAL A 194 12.81 1.34 24.35
CA VAL A 194 11.93 1.47 23.19
C VAL A 194 10.76 0.52 23.33
N ILE A 195 9.54 1.00 23.06
CA ILE A 195 8.35 0.14 22.95
C ILE A 195 8.03 -0.08 21.48
N CYS A 196 7.63 -1.30 21.13
CA CYS A 196 7.08 -1.63 19.81
C CYS A 196 5.72 -2.29 19.92
N ALA A 197 4.78 -1.81 19.11
CA ALA A 197 3.47 -2.39 18.92
C ALA A 197 3.54 -3.55 17.92
N LEU A 198 3.40 -4.80 18.39
CA LEU A 198 3.30 -5.95 17.52
C LEU A 198 1.84 -6.25 17.19
N SER A 199 1.52 -6.23 15.89
CA SER A 199 0.20 -6.61 15.38
C SER A 199 0.15 -8.06 14.86
N GLY A 200 1.29 -8.73 14.75
CA GLY A 200 1.41 -10.02 14.04
C GLY A 200 1.41 -9.91 12.51
N GLY A 201 1.40 -8.68 11.98
CA GLY A 201 1.62 -8.41 10.56
C GLY A 201 3.09 -8.43 10.17
N VAL A 202 3.37 -8.47 8.87
CA VAL A 202 4.73 -8.49 8.33
C VAL A 202 5.53 -7.26 8.78
N ASP A 203 4.94 -6.07 8.65
CA ASP A 203 5.67 -4.81 8.82
C ASP A 203 6.11 -4.58 10.26
N SER A 204 5.19 -4.77 11.22
CA SER A 204 5.49 -4.65 12.65
C SER A 204 6.50 -5.72 13.09
N THR A 205 6.41 -6.92 12.55
CA THR A 205 7.34 -8.01 12.87
C THR A 205 8.75 -7.73 12.34
N VAL A 206 8.86 -7.29 11.08
CA VAL A 206 10.15 -6.94 10.47
C VAL A 206 10.78 -5.74 11.17
N ALA A 207 10.01 -4.68 11.45
CA ALA A 207 10.49 -3.52 12.19
C ALA A 207 10.96 -3.90 13.60
N ALA A 208 10.19 -4.70 14.34
CA ALA A 208 10.57 -5.16 15.67
C ALA A 208 11.83 -6.03 15.64
N THR A 209 11.95 -6.93 14.67
CA THR A 209 13.13 -7.79 14.52
C THR A 209 14.39 -6.97 14.21
N LEU A 210 14.28 -5.98 13.31
CA LEU A 210 15.37 -5.06 12.99
C LEU A 210 15.81 -4.29 14.22
N VAL A 211 14.88 -3.67 14.95
CA VAL A 211 15.19 -2.89 16.15
C VAL A 211 15.76 -3.79 17.25
N HIS A 212 15.26 -5.02 17.40
CA HIS A 212 15.77 -5.97 18.39
C HIS A 212 17.22 -6.37 18.11
N LYS A 213 17.60 -6.54 16.84
CA LYS A 213 18.99 -6.81 16.44
C LYS A 213 19.96 -5.68 16.82
N VAL A 214 19.46 -4.45 16.92
CA VAL A 214 20.25 -3.28 17.28
C VAL A 214 20.28 -3.04 18.79
N LEU A 215 19.12 -3.14 19.45
CA LEU A 215 18.94 -2.70 20.84
C LEU A 215 18.89 -3.85 21.85
N GLY A 216 18.72 -5.09 21.40
CA GLY A 216 18.58 -6.27 22.24
C GLY A 216 17.41 -6.14 23.21
N ASP A 217 17.70 -6.36 24.50
CA ASP A 217 16.74 -6.33 25.61
C ASP A 217 16.18 -4.93 25.93
N ARG A 218 16.69 -3.89 25.27
CA ARG A 218 16.14 -2.52 25.41
C ARG A 218 14.84 -2.32 24.63
N LEU A 219 14.50 -3.25 23.74
CA LEU A 219 13.21 -3.29 23.04
C LEU A 219 12.17 -4.05 23.89
N HIS A 220 11.02 -3.43 24.12
CA HIS A 220 9.86 -4.04 24.78
C HIS A 220 8.71 -4.13 23.77
N CYS A 221 8.39 -5.34 23.35
CA CYS A 221 7.29 -5.56 22.42
C CYS A 221 6.00 -5.85 23.18
N VAL A 222 4.89 -5.27 22.71
CA VAL A 222 3.56 -5.55 23.24
C VAL A 222 2.64 -6.00 22.11
N PHE A 223 1.96 -7.13 22.32
CA PHE A 223 0.93 -7.64 21.45
C PHE A 223 -0.43 -7.49 22.15
N VAL A 224 -1.31 -6.66 21.57
CA VAL A 224 -2.63 -6.38 22.14
C VAL A 224 -3.68 -7.24 21.46
N ASP A 225 -4.27 -8.15 22.23
CA ASP A 225 -5.44 -8.92 21.82
C ASP A 225 -6.69 -8.06 22.05
N ASN A 226 -7.10 -7.34 21.01
CA ASN A 226 -8.22 -6.40 21.06
C ASN A 226 -9.59 -7.07 20.88
N GLY A 227 -9.65 -8.41 20.86
CA GLY A 227 -10.90 -9.13 20.62
C GLY A 227 -11.46 -8.98 19.20
N LEU A 228 -10.67 -8.49 18.23
CA LEU A 228 -11.04 -8.32 16.82
C LEU A 228 -10.13 -9.12 15.87
N LEU A 229 -9.34 -10.05 16.42
CA LEU A 229 -8.46 -10.93 15.66
C LEU A 229 -9.21 -12.12 15.06
N ARG A 230 -8.56 -12.80 14.09
CA ARG A 230 -9.05 -14.06 13.50
C ARG A 230 -9.07 -15.18 14.53
N TYR A 231 -9.72 -16.29 14.18
CA TYR A 231 -9.84 -17.46 15.04
C TYR A 231 -8.47 -17.90 15.58
N LYS A 232 -8.29 -17.97 16.90
CA LYS A 232 -7.04 -18.35 17.58
C LYS A 232 -5.78 -17.65 17.05
N GLU A 233 -5.91 -16.44 16.52
CA GLU A 233 -4.78 -15.73 15.92
C GLU A 233 -3.76 -15.27 16.96
N GLY A 234 -4.22 -14.77 18.11
CA GLY A 234 -3.33 -14.33 19.18
C GLY A 234 -2.42 -15.45 19.69
N GLU A 235 -2.95 -16.67 19.86
CA GLU A 235 -2.17 -17.85 20.25
C GLU A 235 -1.11 -18.20 19.19
N ARG A 236 -1.50 -18.31 17.92
CA ARG A 236 -0.58 -18.64 16.81
C ARG A 236 0.54 -17.61 16.65
N VAL A 237 0.21 -16.34 16.83
CA VAL A 237 1.16 -15.22 16.72
C VAL A 237 2.16 -15.25 17.88
N MET A 238 1.69 -15.40 19.12
CA MET A 238 2.56 -15.50 20.30
C MET A 238 3.50 -16.70 20.24
N GLU A 239 2.98 -17.88 19.87
CA GLU A 239 3.82 -19.07 19.70
C GLU A 239 4.94 -18.85 18.69
N THR A 240 4.67 -18.10 17.62
CA THR A 240 5.71 -17.84 16.61
C THR A 240 6.75 -16.84 17.11
N PHE A 241 6.33 -15.78 17.79
CA PHE A 241 7.25 -14.80 18.35
C PHE A 241 8.21 -15.42 19.36
N GLU A 242 7.71 -16.31 20.22
CA GLU A 242 8.51 -16.99 21.24
C GLU A 242 9.43 -18.07 20.64
N LYS A 243 8.89 -18.93 19.75
CA LYS A 243 9.63 -20.10 19.22
C LYS A 243 10.63 -19.75 18.13
N HIS A 244 10.34 -18.76 17.28
CA HIS A 244 11.11 -18.53 16.05
C HIS A 244 11.88 -17.22 16.02
N LEU A 245 11.35 -16.15 16.64
CA LEU A 245 11.98 -14.83 16.60
C LEU A 245 12.66 -14.43 17.91
N HIS A 246 12.36 -15.13 19.02
CA HIS A 246 12.87 -14.85 20.36
C HIS A 246 12.70 -13.39 20.79
N LEU A 247 11.61 -12.75 20.34
CA LEU A 247 11.31 -11.36 20.69
C LEU A 247 10.75 -11.28 22.12
N PRO A 248 11.10 -10.24 22.91
CA PRO A 248 10.53 -10.01 24.23
C PRO A 248 9.11 -9.44 24.12
N VAL A 249 8.13 -10.32 23.85
CA VAL A 249 6.74 -9.93 23.62
C VAL A 249 5.89 -10.14 24.88
N THR A 250 5.21 -9.09 25.31
CA THR A 250 4.16 -9.16 26.34
C THR A 250 2.79 -9.18 25.67
N LYS A 251 2.00 -10.24 25.92
CA LYS A 251 0.58 -10.27 25.52
C LYS A 251 -0.25 -9.46 26.51
N VAL A 252 -1.08 -8.56 25.99
CA VAL A 252 -2.10 -7.82 26.75
C VAL A 252 -3.46 -8.20 26.18
N ASP A 253 -4.37 -8.64 27.05
CA ASP A 253 -5.77 -8.88 26.68
C ASP A 253 -6.60 -7.62 26.96
N ASP A 254 -7.18 -7.06 25.90
CA ASP A 254 -8.01 -5.85 25.93
C ASP A 254 -9.39 -6.11 25.28
N ALA A 255 -9.75 -7.38 25.05
CA ALA A 255 -10.93 -7.73 24.27
C ALA A 255 -12.23 -7.16 24.86
N GLU A 256 -12.45 -7.29 26.17
CA GLU A 256 -13.67 -6.81 26.81
C GLU A 256 -13.79 -5.27 26.76
N ARG A 257 -12.68 -4.58 27.01
CA ARG A 257 -12.62 -3.11 27.02
C ARG A 257 -12.85 -2.56 25.61
N MET A 258 -12.18 -3.14 24.60
CA MET A 258 -12.38 -2.78 23.19
C MET A 258 -13.81 -3.02 22.73
N LEU A 259 -14.40 -4.20 23.02
CA LEU A 259 -15.78 -4.50 22.63
C LEU A 259 -16.78 -3.57 23.33
N ALA A 260 -16.55 -3.21 24.60
CA ALA A 260 -17.37 -2.22 25.29
C ALA A 260 -17.32 -0.84 24.61
N ARG A 261 -16.17 -0.41 24.09
CA ARG A 261 -16.04 0.84 23.32
C ARG A 261 -16.76 0.79 21.98
N LEU A 262 -16.83 -0.38 21.36
CA LEU A 262 -17.43 -0.57 20.03
C LEU A 262 -18.94 -0.75 20.06
N LYS A 263 -19.51 -1.07 21.22
CA LYS A 263 -20.94 -1.29 21.40
C LYS A 263 -21.78 -0.12 20.86
N GLY A 264 -22.71 -0.42 19.98
CA GLY A 264 -23.62 0.54 19.35
C GLY A 264 -23.02 1.34 18.19
N LYS A 265 -21.74 1.15 17.84
CA LYS A 265 -21.10 1.88 16.74
C LYS A 265 -21.30 1.15 15.43
N LYS A 266 -22.05 1.78 14.52
CA LYS A 266 -22.30 1.28 13.16
C LYS A 266 -21.44 1.97 12.10
N ASP A 267 -21.07 3.22 12.34
CA ASP A 267 -20.29 4.02 11.42
C ASP A 267 -18.81 3.54 11.36
N PRO A 268 -18.26 3.24 10.18
CA PRO A 268 -16.88 2.76 10.01
C PRO A 268 -15.82 3.67 10.62
N GLU A 269 -15.94 4.99 10.40
CA GLU A 269 -14.99 5.97 10.91
C GLU A 269 -15.06 6.07 12.44
N ALA A 270 -16.26 6.01 13.02
CA ALA A 270 -16.43 5.93 14.46
C ALA A 270 -15.82 4.66 15.07
N LYS A 271 -15.87 3.52 14.36
CA LYS A 271 -15.20 2.28 14.77
C LYS A 271 -13.67 2.45 14.71
N ARG A 272 -13.13 2.95 13.60
CA ARG A 272 -11.69 3.21 13.43
C ARG A 272 -11.15 4.13 14.54
N LYS A 273 -11.86 5.22 14.83
CA LYS A 273 -11.49 6.18 15.87
C LYS A 273 -11.55 5.58 17.28
N ALA A 274 -12.56 4.77 17.57
CA ALA A 274 -12.66 4.10 18.86
C ALA A 274 -11.53 3.10 19.08
N ILE A 275 -11.22 2.28 18.07
CA ILE A 275 -10.14 1.29 18.13
C ILE A 275 -8.78 1.96 18.28
N GLY A 276 -8.52 3.01 17.49
CA GLY A 276 -7.26 3.75 17.57
C GLY A 276 -7.06 4.40 18.95
N ALA A 277 -8.10 5.06 19.48
CA ALA A 277 -8.02 5.68 20.80
C ALA A 277 -7.80 4.66 21.92
N GLU A 278 -8.51 3.54 21.87
CA GLU A 278 -8.39 2.49 22.88
C GLU A 278 -7.02 1.80 22.84
N PHE A 279 -6.51 1.53 21.63
CA PHE A 279 -5.14 1.03 21.44
C PHE A 279 -4.13 1.96 22.13
N ILE A 280 -4.18 3.27 21.88
CA ILE A 280 -3.27 4.24 22.50
C ILE A 280 -3.32 4.20 24.04
N GLU A 281 -4.50 4.07 24.64
CA GLU A 281 -4.63 3.96 26.08
C GLU A 281 -3.96 2.68 26.62
N VAL A 282 -4.11 1.54 25.94
CA VAL A 282 -3.38 0.31 26.29
C VAL A 282 -1.85 0.49 26.23
N PHE A 283 -1.34 1.25 25.25
CA PHE A 283 0.10 1.56 25.18
C PHE A 283 0.57 2.44 26.34
N LYS A 284 -0.24 3.43 26.74
CA LYS A 284 0.07 4.28 27.90
C LYS A 284 0.10 3.45 29.18
N ASP A 285 -0.89 2.57 29.36
CA ASP A 285 -0.96 1.66 30.51
C ASP A 285 0.28 0.75 30.57
N PHE A 286 0.67 0.20 29.42
CA PHE A 286 1.87 -0.65 29.31
C PHE A 286 3.16 0.11 29.62
N ALA A 287 3.33 1.32 29.07
CA ALA A 287 4.50 2.16 29.34
C ALA A 287 4.58 2.59 30.82
N ALA A 288 3.44 2.96 31.42
CA ALA A 288 3.36 3.30 32.84
C ALA A 288 3.71 2.08 33.72
N LYS A 289 3.25 0.89 33.35
CA LYS A 289 3.59 -0.37 34.02
C LYS A 289 5.09 -0.67 33.97
N LEU A 290 5.72 -0.53 32.81
CA LEU A 290 7.18 -0.72 32.67
C LEU A 290 7.97 0.26 33.56
N LYS A 291 7.53 1.50 33.65
CA LYS A 291 8.14 2.51 34.54
C LYS A 291 7.96 2.15 36.01
N ALA A 292 6.77 1.70 36.41
CA ALA A 292 6.47 1.35 37.79
C ALA A 292 7.19 0.08 38.26
N GLU A 293 7.22 -0.96 37.44
CA GLU A 293 7.75 -2.28 37.81
C GLU A 293 9.28 -2.37 37.66
N ARG A 294 9.83 -1.73 36.63
CA ARG A 294 11.25 -1.91 36.25
C ARG A 294 12.05 -0.61 36.33
N GLY A 295 11.42 0.51 36.65
CA GLY A 295 12.09 1.83 36.66
C GLY A 295 12.52 2.30 35.27
N LEU A 296 12.04 1.65 34.20
CA LEU A 296 12.51 1.90 32.83
C LEU A 296 11.78 3.10 32.24
N ASN A 297 12.55 4.07 31.75
CA ASN A 297 12.00 5.21 31.06
C ASN A 297 11.97 4.95 29.55
N VAL A 298 10.77 4.72 29.01
CA VAL A 298 10.59 4.54 27.57
C VAL A 298 10.45 5.90 26.92
N LYS A 299 11.34 6.21 25.97
CA LYS A 299 11.33 7.47 25.22
C LYS A 299 10.91 7.32 23.77
N TYR A 300 10.95 6.10 23.23
CA TYR A 300 10.72 5.86 21.81
C TYR A 300 9.61 4.85 21.54
N LEU A 301 8.88 5.08 20.45
CA LEU A 301 7.87 4.17 19.92
C LEU A 301 8.28 3.73 18.51
N VAL A 302 8.37 2.43 18.28
CA VAL A 302 8.65 1.85 16.96
C VAL A 302 7.35 1.61 16.21
N GLN A 303 7.31 2.05 14.96
CA GLN A 303 6.20 1.82 14.03
C GLN A 303 6.72 1.21 12.74
N GLY A 304 5.99 0.22 12.22
CA GLY A 304 6.24 -0.37 10.91
C GLY A 304 5.63 0.45 9.77
N THR A 305 5.74 1.79 9.84
CA THR A 305 5.24 2.70 8.80
C THR A 305 5.95 2.44 7.49
N LEU A 306 5.19 2.27 6.40
CA LEU A 306 5.76 2.05 5.07
C LEU A 306 5.70 3.31 4.22
N TYR A 307 6.43 3.31 3.11
CA TYR A 307 6.44 4.46 2.19
C TYR A 307 5.06 4.81 1.61
N PRO A 308 4.20 3.84 1.23
CA PRO A 308 2.82 4.14 0.84
C PRO A 308 2.01 4.88 1.90
N ASP A 309 2.23 4.58 3.20
CA ASP A 309 1.52 5.26 4.29
C ASP A 309 1.95 6.73 4.39
N VAL A 310 3.23 7.02 4.15
CA VAL A 310 3.76 8.39 4.11
C VAL A 310 3.17 9.16 2.93
N ILE A 311 3.14 8.54 1.75
CA ILE A 311 2.61 9.15 0.52
C ILE A 311 1.13 9.50 0.68
N GLU A 312 0.32 8.58 1.22
CA GLU A 312 -1.11 8.82 1.46
C GLU A 312 -1.39 9.88 2.52
N SER A 313 -0.44 10.13 3.43
CA SER A 313 -0.55 11.16 4.47
C SER A 313 -0.27 12.58 3.96
N CYS A 314 0.40 12.71 2.81
CA CYS A 314 0.63 14.01 2.18
C CYS A 314 -0.67 14.54 1.54
N PRO A 315 -1.07 15.79 1.81
CA PRO A 315 -2.25 16.38 1.20
C PRO A 315 -2.09 16.46 -0.34
N PRO A 316 -3.19 16.29 -1.11
CA PRO A 316 -3.14 16.41 -2.55
C PRO A 316 -2.74 17.84 -2.98
N PRO A 317 -1.91 18.00 -4.04
CA PRO A 317 -1.44 19.30 -4.51
C PRO A 317 -2.61 20.22 -4.87
N GLY A 318 -2.55 21.49 -4.45
CA GLY A 318 -3.59 22.49 -4.73
C GLY A 318 -4.82 22.44 -3.81
N SER A 319 -4.88 21.50 -2.86
CA SER A 319 -5.88 21.56 -1.80
C SER A 319 -5.41 22.53 -0.70
N ASN A 320 -6.22 23.56 -0.37
CA ASN A 320 -6.03 24.37 0.85
C ASN A 320 -6.30 23.56 2.14
N GLN A 321 -6.29 22.22 2.06
CA GLN A 321 -6.52 21.31 3.16
C GLN A 321 -5.19 20.74 3.63
N LYS A 322 -4.88 20.92 4.91
CA LYS A 322 -3.65 20.38 5.55
C LYS A 322 -3.64 18.86 5.72
N HIS A 323 -4.65 18.15 5.22
CA HIS A 323 -4.80 16.71 5.35
C HIS A 323 -5.37 16.13 4.06
N SER A 324 -4.72 15.09 3.54
CA SER A 324 -5.29 14.18 2.55
C SER A 324 -6.62 13.64 3.06
N HIS A 325 -7.60 13.44 2.17
CA HIS A 325 -8.87 12.80 2.46
C HIS A 325 -8.63 11.63 3.40
N THR A 326 -9.31 11.62 4.55
CA THR A 326 -9.12 10.88 5.81
C THR A 326 -9.08 9.33 5.71
N ILE A 327 -8.41 8.77 4.71
CA ILE A 327 -8.48 7.35 4.35
C ILE A 327 -7.57 6.48 5.25
N LYS A 328 -6.54 7.07 5.90
CA LYS A 328 -5.70 6.36 6.89
C LYS A 328 -5.28 7.22 8.09
N SER A 329 -6.22 7.94 8.71
CA SER A 329 -5.96 8.74 9.91
C SER A 329 -5.48 7.95 11.14
N HIS A 330 -5.60 6.62 11.15
CA HIS A 330 -5.39 5.79 12.34
C HIS A 330 -4.21 4.81 12.28
N HIS A 331 -3.54 4.69 11.14
CA HIS A 331 -2.34 3.86 11.04
C HIS A 331 -1.15 4.71 10.69
N ASN A 332 -0.28 4.83 11.69
CA ASN A 332 1.12 5.16 11.57
C ASN A 332 1.54 6.63 11.58
N VAL A 333 0.84 7.59 10.97
CA VAL A 333 1.40 8.97 10.89
C VAL A 333 0.49 10.09 11.43
N GLY A 334 -0.82 9.91 11.48
CA GLY A 334 -1.78 11.00 11.83
C GLY A 334 -2.62 10.83 13.09
N GLY A 335 -2.60 9.66 13.72
CA GLY A 335 -3.56 9.29 14.77
C GLY A 335 -3.06 9.38 16.21
N LEU A 336 -1.78 9.68 16.41
CA LEU A 336 -1.20 9.78 17.74
C LEU A 336 -1.63 11.12 18.39
N PRO A 337 -2.27 11.12 19.57
CA PRO A 337 -2.56 12.35 20.30
C PRO A 337 -1.32 13.22 20.41
N LYS A 338 -1.49 14.54 20.27
CA LYS A 338 -0.40 15.53 20.43
C LYS A 338 0.30 15.45 21.80
N ASP A 339 -0.33 14.74 22.74
CA ASP A 339 0.08 14.58 24.13
C ASP A 339 0.98 13.33 24.34
N LEU A 340 1.26 12.53 23.30
CA LEU A 340 2.21 11.41 23.42
C LEU A 340 3.64 11.93 23.56
N GLN A 341 4.29 11.56 24.66
CA GLN A 341 5.66 11.96 25.01
C GLN A 341 6.75 11.12 24.32
N PHE A 342 6.39 10.25 23.36
CA PHE A 342 7.34 9.37 22.68
C PHE A 342 7.89 10.00 21.39
N LYS A 343 9.18 9.75 21.13
CA LYS A 343 9.81 9.98 19.83
C LYS A 343 9.59 8.76 18.93
N LEU A 344 9.30 8.98 17.65
CA LEU A 344 9.04 7.89 16.71
C LEU A 344 10.32 7.31 16.12
N ILE A 345 10.31 5.99 15.90
CA ILE A 345 11.31 5.25 15.12
C ILE A 345 10.54 4.49 14.03
N GLU A 346 10.76 4.85 12.78
CA GLU A 346 10.06 4.32 11.62
C GLU A 346 11.06 3.74 10.60
N PRO A 347 11.65 2.55 10.88
CA PRO A 347 12.78 2.04 10.11
C PRO A 347 12.39 1.55 8.70
N LEU A 348 11.10 1.43 8.42
CA LEU A 348 10.57 0.96 7.13
C LEU A 348 9.97 2.10 6.29
N ARG A 349 10.14 3.35 6.73
CA ARG A 349 9.45 4.53 6.20
C ARG A 349 9.71 4.78 4.71
N GLU A 350 10.86 4.37 4.19
CA GLU A 350 11.26 4.56 2.79
C GLU A 350 11.06 3.30 1.93
N LEU A 351 10.48 2.24 2.48
CA LEU A 351 10.34 0.95 1.83
C LEU A 351 8.91 0.65 1.39
N PHE A 352 8.79 -0.04 0.25
CA PHE A 352 7.55 -0.66 -0.20
C PHE A 352 7.36 -2.07 0.39
N LYS A 353 6.15 -2.61 0.25
CA LYS A 353 5.73 -3.86 0.90
C LYS A 353 6.53 -5.08 0.45
N ASP A 354 6.87 -5.14 -0.84
CA ASP A 354 7.74 -6.14 -1.43
C ASP A 354 9.18 -6.05 -0.92
N GLU A 355 9.71 -4.83 -0.78
CA GLU A 355 11.02 -4.59 -0.18
C GLU A 355 11.08 -4.99 1.29
N VAL A 356 10.03 -4.69 2.07
CA VAL A 356 9.92 -5.14 3.48
C VAL A 356 9.91 -6.66 3.58
N ARG A 357 9.21 -7.33 2.65
CA ARG A 357 9.22 -8.80 2.56
C ARG A 357 10.61 -9.33 2.20
N ALA A 358 11.32 -8.68 1.26
CA ALA A 358 12.69 -9.04 0.91
C ALA A 358 13.64 -8.85 2.10
N LEU A 359 13.52 -7.73 2.81
CA LEU A 359 14.30 -7.38 4.00
C LEU A 359 14.07 -8.39 5.12
N GLY A 360 12.81 -8.80 5.36
CA GLY A 360 12.48 -9.85 6.32
C GLY A 360 13.09 -11.22 6.00
N ARG A 361 13.30 -11.55 4.72
CA ARG A 361 13.94 -12.80 4.28
C ARG A 361 15.46 -12.80 4.45
N LEU A 362 16.08 -11.64 4.63
CA LEU A 362 17.53 -11.57 4.76
C LEU A 362 18.00 -12.41 5.96
N PRO A 363 19.14 -13.14 5.84
CA PRO A 363 19.66 -13.98 6.92
C PRO A 363 19.88 -13.23 8.24
N ALA A 364 20.13 -11.92 8.17
CA ALA A 364 20.29 -11.06 9.34
C ALA A 364 19.02 -10.97 10.20
N LEU A 365 17.83 -10.94 9.58
CA LEU A 365 16.54 -10.87 10.27
C LEU A 365 15.88 -12.25 10.40
N ASN A 366 15.99 -13.08 9.35
CA ASN A 366 15.51 -14.46 9.31
C ASN A 366 14.04 -14.63 9.75
N VAL A 367 13.16 -13.75 9.26
CA VAL A 367 11.73 -13.82 9.58
C VAL A 367 11.12 -15.04 8.88
N PRO A 368 10.33 -15.90 9.57
CA PRO A 368 9.76 -17.09 8.97
C PRO A 368 8.92 -16.79 7.72
N GLU A 369 9.08 -17.59 6.66
CA GLU A 369 8.36 -17.39 5.38
C GLU A 369 6.84 -17.42 5.56
N ALA A 370 6.33 -18.18 6.53
CA ALA A 370 4.91 -18.22 6.88
C ALA A 370 4.36 -16.86 7.33
N PHE A 371 5.20 -16.02 7.96
CA PHE A 371 4.86 -14.63 8.29
C PHE A 371 4.91 -13.75 7.05
N ILE A 372 5.98 -13.84 6.27
CA ILE A 372 6.23 -12.97 5.11
C ILE A 372 5.14 -13.11 4.04
N LYS A 373 4.68 -14.34 3.78
CA LYS A 373 3.62 -14.65 2.82
C LYS A 373 2.21 -14.38 3.35
N ARG A 374 2.06 -14.02 4.62
CA ARG A 374 0.74 -13.80 5.22
C ARG A 374 0.03 -12.65 4.50
N HIS A 375 -1.25 -12.86 4.20
CA HIS A 375 -2.10 -11.80 3.67
C HIS A 375 -2.15 -10.63 4.68
N PRO A 376 -2.19 -9.38 4.18
CA PRO A 376 -2.41 -8.21 5.03
C PRO A 376 -3.65 -8.37 5.89
N PHE A 377 -3.58 -7.87 7.13
CA PHE A 377 -4.70 -7.83 8.05
C PHE A 377 -4.88 -6.39 8.53
N PRO A 378 -6.08 -5.81 8.40
CA PRO A 378 -6.31 -4.42 8.76
C PRO A 378 -6.14 -4.23 10.27
N GLY A 379 -5.65 -3.06 10.69
CA GLY A 379 -5.46 -2.79 12.12
C GLY A 379 -6.75 -2.76 12.96
N PRO A 380 -7.90 -2.27 12.44
CA PRO A 380 -9.20 -2.49 13.08
C PRO A 380 -9.66 -3.96 13.09
N GLY A 381 -8.91 -4.85 12.46
CA GLY A 381 -9.17 -6.28 12.39
C GLY A 381 -10.53 -6.58 11.78
N LEU A 382 -11.28 -7.49 12.41
CA LEU A 382 -12.60 -7.88 11.97
C LEU A 382 -13.66 -6.77 12.09
N ALA A 383 -13.37 -5.66 12.76
CA ALA A 383 -14.35 -4.58 12.93
C ALA A 383 -14.77 -3.91 11.62
N VAL A 384 -13.89 -3.87 10.62
CA VAL A 384 -14.18 -3.36 9.25
C VAL A 384 -14.66 -4.45 8.29
N ARG A 385 -14.77 -5.69 8.79
CA ARG A 385 -15.29 -6.84 8.05
C ARG A 385 -16.65 -7.31 8.57
N VAL A 386 -17.12 -6.73 9.68
CA VAL A 386 -18.50 -6.85 10.15
C VAL A 386 -19.19 -5.53 9.86
N LEU A 387 -20.09 -5.53 8.88
CA LEU A 387 -20.83 -4.31 8.57
C LEU A 387 -21.80 -3.97 9.70
N GLY A 388 -21.78 -2.72 10.15
CA GLY A 388 -22.58 -2.27 11.28
C GLY A 388 -21.92 -2.53 12.64
N ASP A 389 -22.72 -2.90 13.64
CA ASP A 389 -22.28 -3.06 15.03
C ASP A 389 -21.63 -4.44 15.23
N VAL A 390 -20.34 -4.43 15.56
CA VAL A 390 -19.52 -5.63 15.77
C VAL A 390 -19.93 -6.44 17.01
N THR A 391 -20.63 -5.81 17.95
CA THR A 391 -21.05 -6.42 19.22
C THR A 391 -22.44 -7.04 19.16
N GLU A 392 -23.14 -6.91 18.03
CA GLU A 392 -24.51 -7.39 17.89
C GLU A 392 -24.54 -8.91 17.61
N GLY A 393 -25.22 -9.65 18.49
CA GLY A 393 -25.39 -11.09 18.36
C GLY A 393 -24.05 -11.85 18.46
N ASN A 394 -23.80 -12.73 17.49
CA ASN A 394 -22.59 -13.54 17.38
C ASN A 394 -21.80 -13.27 16.09
N ALA A 395 -21.90 -12.03 15.57
CA ALA A 395 -21.33 -11.66 14.27
C ALA A 395 -19.81 -11.93 14.19
N LEU A 396 -19.06 -11.59 15.23
CA LEU A 396 -17.62 -11.82 15.29
C LEU A 396 -17.26 -13.31 15.31
N GLU A 397 -17.94 -14.12 16.12
CA GLU A 397 -17.72 -15.56 16.20
C GLU A 397 -18.03 -16.25 14.87
N VAL A 398 -19.15 -15.89 14.25
CA VAL A 398 -19.55 -16.40 12.93
C VAL A 398 -18.49 -16.03 11.89
N LEU A 399 -18.08 -14.76 11.85
CA LEU A 399 -17.09 -14.30 10.88
C LEU A 399 -15.74 -15.02 11.07
N ARG A 400 -15.28 -15.20 12.31
CA ARG A 400 -14.03 -15.93 12.61
C ARG A 400 -14.05 -17.35 12.09
N GLN A 401 -15.17 -18.06 12.26
CA GLN A 401 -15.32 -19.43 11.78
C GLN A 401 -15.33 -19.48 10.25
N VAL A 402 -16.10 -18.59 9.61
CA VAL A 402 -16.18 -18.52 8.14
C VAL A 402 -14.81 -18.18 7.53
N ASP A 403 -14.11 -17.19 8.08
CA ASP A 403 -12.79 -16.78 7.62
C ASP A 403 -11.76 -17.92 7.77
N GLU A 404 -11.77 -18.65 8.89
CA GLU A 404 -10.90 -19.81 9.08
C GLU A 404 -11.17 -20.90 8.03
N VAL A 405 -12.44 -21.26 7.78
CA VAL A 405 -12.81 -22.25 6.77
C VAL A 405 -12.38 -21.81 5.37
N PHE A 406 -12.59 -20.55 5.02
CA PHE A 406 -12.22 -20.01 3.72
C PHE A 406 -10.70 -20.04 3.51
N ILE A 407 -9.94 -19.55 4.50
CA ILE A 407 -8.48 -19.50 4.41
C ILE A 407 -7.87 -20.90 4.40
N GLN A 408 -8.43 -21.85 5.15
CA GLN A 408 -8.02 -23.27 5.07
C GLN A 408 -8.29 -23.85 3.69
N ALA A 409 -9.48 -23.64 3.11
CA ALA A 409 -9.81 -24.10 1.76
C ALA A 409 -8.84 -23.54 0.69
N LEU A 410 -8.43 -22.27 0.82
CA LEU A 410 -7.43 -21.66 -0.07
C LEU A 410 -6.05 -22.33 0.06
N ARG A 411 -5.65 -22.69 1.28
CA ARG A 411 -4.37 -23.39 1.53
C ARG A 411 -4.41 -24.82 1.01
N GLU A 412 -5.48 -25.56 1.27
CA GLU A 412 -5.70 -26.94 0.80
C GLU A 412 -5.62 -27.04 -0.74
N LYS A 413 -6.05 -26.00 -1.44
CA LYS A 413 -6.03 -25.94 -2.92
C LYS A 413 -4.80 -25.23 -3.50
N GLY A 414 -3.85 -24.82 -2.68
CA GLY A 414 -2.63 -24.12 -3.13
C GLY A 414 -2.92 -22.77 -3.79
N LEU A 415 -4.04 -22.12 -3.45
CA LEU A 415 -4.46 -20.82 -3.98
C LEU A 415 -3.99 -19.65 -3.12
N TYR A 416 -3.68 -19.90 -1.83
CA TYR A 416 -3.33 -18.85 -0.86
C TYR A 416 -2.19 -17.94 -1.36
N ASP A 417 -1.12 -18.52 -1.89
CA ASP A 417 0.07 -17.79 -2.35
C ASP A 417 -0.15 -17.08 -3.70
N LYS A 418 -1.21 -17.42 -4.45
CA LYS A 418 -1.57 -16.77 -5.72
C LYS A 418 -2.41 -15.52 -5.54
N ILE A 419 -2.96 -15.33 -4.34
CA ILE A 419 -3.88 -14.25 -4.00
C ILE A 419 -3.14 -13.26 -3.10
N TRP A 420 -3.32 -11.96 -3.35
CA TRP A 420 -2.67 -10.93 -2.56
C TRP A 420 -3.31 -10.77 -1.18
N GLN A 421 -4.64 -10.75 -1.15
CA GLN A 421 -5.44 -10.75 0.08
C GLN A 421 -6.76 -11.48 -0.14
N ALA A 422 -7.13 -12.35 0.80
CA ALA A 422 -8.45 -12.99 0.87
C ALA A 422 -9.01 -12.93 2.30
N PHE A 423 -10.33 -12.76 2.42
CA PHE A 423 -11.05 -12.74 3.69
C PHE A 423 -12.56 -12.90 3.50
N ALA A 424 -13.26 -13.16 4.60
CA ALA A 424 -14.72 -13.09 4.67
C ALA A 424 -15.20 -11.73 5.21
N VAL A 425 -16.42 -11.35 4.84
CA VAL A 425 -17.16 -10.17 5.33
C VAL A 425 -18.53 -10.63 5.82
N PHE A 426 -18.93 -10.20 7.01
CA PHE A 426 -20.24 -10.48 7.60
C PHE A 426 -21.25 -9.40 7.21
N LEU A 427 -22.38 -9.83 6.66
CA LEU A 427 -23.48 -8.95 6.30
C LEU A 427 -24.59 -9.05 7.34
N PRO A 428 -25.07 -7.93 7.93
CA PRO A 428 -26.16 -7.91 8.92
C PRO A 428 -27.53 -8.12 8.26
N ILE A 429 -27.63 -9.07 7.32
CA ILE A 429 -28.85 -9.47 6.63
C ILE A 429 -29.11 -10.95 6.89
N LYS A 430 -30.40 -11.29 7.04
CA LYS A 430 -30.85 -12.69 7.13
C LYS A 430 -31.44 -13.12 5.80
N SER A 431 -31.19 -14.36 5.42
CA SER A 431 -31.77 -14.94 4.21
C SER A 431 -32.46 -16.27 4.52
N VAL A 432 -33.50 -16.57 3.74
CA VAL A 432 -34.12 -17.90 3.77
C VAL A 432 -33.15 -18.88 3.11
N GLY A 433 -32.91 -19.99 3.79
CA GLY A 433 -32.13 -21.12 3.30
C GLY A 433 -32.78 -22.43 3.68
N VAL A 434 -32.16 -23.51 3.20
CA VAL A 434 -32.53 -24.89 3.55
C VAL A 434 -31.24 -25.57 3.97
N GLN A 435 -31.18 -26.00 5.23
CA GLN A 435 -30.08 -26.79 5.76
C GLN A 435 -30.69 -28.05 6.37
N GLY A 436 -30.36 -29.22 5.80
CA GLY A 436 -31.15 -30.44 6.00
C GLY A 436 -32.54 -30.32 5.38
N ASP A 437 -33.58 -30.77 6.08
CA ASP A 437 -34.99 -30.75 5.62
C ASP A 437 -35.81 -29.58 6.21
N GLN A 438 -35.16 -28.62 6.89
CA GLN A 438 -35.84 -27.48 7.53
C GLN A 438 -35.47 -26.14 6.91
N ARG A 439 -36.46 -25.23 6.88
CA ARG A 439 -36.24 -23.83 6.50
C ARG A 439 -35.43 -23.12 7.58
N THR A 440 -34.34 -22.47 7.19
CA THR A 440 -33.52 -21.67 8.10
C THR A 440 -33.57 -20.19 7.72
N HIS A 441 -33.51 -19.32 8.72
CA HIS A 441 -33.32 -17.87 8.57
C HIS A 441 -31.99 -17.48 9.21
N SER A 442 -30.91 -17.62 8.44
CA SER A 442 -29.53 -17.48 8.92
C SER A 442 -28.80 -16.35 8.18
N HIS A 443 -27.55 -16.09 8.57
CA HIS A 443 -26.76 -14.97 8.06
C HIS A 443 -26.24 -15.21 6.64
N VAL A 444 -26.00 -14.10 5.94
CA VAL A 444 -25.29 -14.07 4.66
C VAL A 444 -23.87 -13.58 4.90
N VAL A 445 -22.90 -14.21 4.25
CA VAL A 445 -21.50 -13.78 4.27
C VAL A 445 -21.00 -13.56 2.85
N ALA A 446 -20.14 -12.57 2.68
CA ALA A 446 -19.44 -12.32 1.42
C ALA A 446 -18.00 -12.82 1.53
N LEU A 447 -17.52 -13.47 0.49
CA LEU A 447 -16.11 -13.79 0.30
C LEU A 447 -15.47 -12.70 -0.56
N ARG A 448 -14.27 -12.27 -0.18
CA ARG A 448 -13.46 -11.29 -0.92
C ARG A 448 -12.08 -11.86 -1.16
N ALA A 449 -11.62 -11.83 -2.41
CA ALA A 449 -10.24 -12.16 -2.75
C ALA A 449 -9.79 -11.25 -3.89
N VAL A 450 -8.57 -10.72 -3.77
CA VAL A 450 -8.02 -9.76 -4.74
C VAL A 450 -6.58 -10.10 -5.10
N THR A 451 -6.21 -9.79 -6.34
CA THR A 451 -4.82 -9.74 -6.81
C THR A 451 -4.41 -8.30 -7.00
N SER A 452 -3.23 -7.97 -6.49
CA SER A 452 -2.67 -6.63 -6.53
C SER A 452 -1.15 -6.70 -6.46
N ALA A 453 -0.48 -5.70 -7.03
CA ALA A 453 0.95 -5.50 -6.85
C ALA A 453 1.24 -4.68 -5.58
N ASP A 454 0.47 -3.62 -5.35
CA ASP A 454 0.77 -2.55 -4.39
C ASP A 454 -0.39 -2.16 -3.46
N GLY A 455 -1.58 -2.73 -3.65
CA GLY A 455 -2.80 -2.39 -2.92
C GLY A 455 -3.47 -1.08 -3.38
N MET A 456 -2.87 -0.30 -4.28
CA MET A 456 -3.44 0.93 -4.84
C MET A 456 -4.46 0.60 -5.93
N THR A 457 -4.12 -0.34 -6.82
CA THR A 457 -5.06 -0.95 -7.77
C THR A 457 -5.17 -2.44 -7.49
N ALA A 458 -6.38 -2.98 -7.58
CA ALA A 458 -6.60 -4.40 -7.30
C ALA A 458 -7.73 -4.95 -8.16
N ASP A 459 -7.50 -6.12 -8.75
CA ASP A 459 -8.56 -6.86 -9.43
C ASP A 459 -9.09 -7.97 -8.53
N TRP A 460 -10.36 -8.34 -8.70
CA TRP A 460 -10.95 -9.45 -7.96
C TRP A 460 -10.36 -10.78 -8.48
N TYR A 461 -10.15 -11.74 -7.58
CA TYR A 461 -9.56 -13.00 -7.97
C TYR A 461 -10.57 -13.91 -8.67
N GLN A 462 -10.28 -14.32 -9.90
CA GLN A 462 -11.19 -15.16 -10.69
C GLN A 462 -11.06 -16.63 -10.28
N PHE A 463 -11.85 -17.04 -9.28
CA PHE A 463 -11.91 -18.45 -8.89
C PHE A 463 -12.61 -19.30 -9.95
N GLU A 464 -12.14 -20.53 -10.13
CA GLU A 464 -12.89 -21.55 -10.86
C GLU A 464 -14.24 -21.81 -10.16
N PRO A 465 -15.35 -21.95 -10.92
CA PRO A 465 -16.67 -22.22 -10.34
C PRO A 465 -16.70 -23.41 -9.38
N GLN A 466 -15.89 -24.45 -9.65
CA GLN A 466 -15.78 -25.63 -8.80
C GLN A 466 -15.23 -25.29 -7.41
N PHE A 467 -14.27 -24.37 -7.32
CA PHE A 467 -13.74 -23.92 -6.03
C PHE A 467 -14.79 -23.14 -5.23
N LEU A 468 -15.52 -22.22 -5.90
CA LEU A 468 -16.59 -21.44 -5.26
C LEU A 468 -17.71 -22.35 -4.72
N GLN A 469 -18.07 -23.39 -5.48
CA GLN A 469 -19.03 -24.39 -5.02
C GLN A 469 -18.51 -25.14 -3.79
N TYR A 470 -17.27 -25.62 -3.84
CA TYR A 470 -16.62 -26.34 -2.75
C TYR A 470 -16.60 -25.52 -1.44
N VAL A 471 -16.11 -24.28 -1.50
CA VAL A 471 -15.98 -23.44 -0.30
C VAL A 471 -17.35 -23.02 0.25
N SER A 472 -18.31 -22.69 -0.62
CA SER A 472 -19.67 -22.34 -0.22
C SER A 472 -20.36 -23.49 0.52
N THR A 473 -20.25 -24.72 -0.01
CA THR A 473 -20.77 -25.92 0.65
C THR A 473 -20.08 -26.18 1.99
N LYS A 474 -18.75 -26.04 2.06
CA LYS A 474 -17.98 -26.23 3.30
C LYS A 474 -18.43 -25.24 4.39
N ILE A 475 -18.53 -23.95 4.06
CA ILE A 475 -19.00 -22.90 4.98
C ILE A 475 -20.41 -23.19 5.49
N CYS A 476 -21.36 -23.46 4.60
CA CYS A 476 -22.76 -23.70 4.99
C CYS A 476 -22.96 -24.98 5.82
N ASN A 477 -22.06 -25.96 5.71
CA ASN A 477 -22.12 -27.20 6.49
C ASN A 477 -21.45 -27.08 7.86
N GLU A 478 -20.30 -26.39 7.93
CA GLU A 478 -19.52 -26.26 9.17
C GLU A 478 -20.03 -25.12 10.06
N VAL A 479 -20.51 -24.02 9.46
CA VAL A 479 -21.00 -22.83 10.18
C VAL A 479 -22.51 -22.76 10.12
N ARG A 480 -23.19 -23.38 11.10
CA ARG A 480 -24.66 -23.48 11.16
C ARG A 480 -25.41 -22.14 11.08
N SER A 481 -24.77 -21.06 11.53
CA SER A 481 -25.36 -19.71 11.51
C SER A 481 -25.29 -19.01 10.14
N VAL A 482 -24.74 -19.67 9.12
CA VAL A 482 -24.65 -19.16 7.74
C VAL A 482 -25.37 -20.11 6.80
N ASN A 483 -26.24 -19.58 5.94
CA ASN A 483 -26.95 -20.40 4.95
C ASN A 483 -26.81 -19.87 3.52
N ARG A 484 -26.09 -18.77 3.32
CA ARG A 484 -25.85 -18.17 2.02
C ARG A 484 -24.48 -17.51 1.99
N VAL A 485 -23.75 -17.78 0.92
CA VAL A 485 -22.44 -17.22 0.64
C VAL A 485 -22.50 -16.48 -0.69
N VAL A 486 -21.95 -15.28 -0.75
CA VAL A 486 -21.79 -14.49 -1.97
C VAL A 486 -20.31 -14.21 -2.23
N TYR A 487 -19.95 -13.81 -3.44
CA TYR A 487 -18.58 -13.47 -3.81
C TYR A 487 -18.52 -12.07 -4.43
N ASP A 488 -17.56 -11.26 -3.98
CA ASP A 488 -17.38 -9.89 -4.47
C ASP A 488 -16.49 -9.85 -5.72
N ILE A 489 -17.12 -9.50 -6.84
CA ILE A 489 -16.51 -9.39 -8.18
C ILE A 489 -16.18 -7.95 -8.58
N THR A 490 -16.10 -7.03 -7.62
CA THR A 490 -15.86 -5.60 -7.88
C THR A 490 -14.37 -5.29 -7.84
N SER A 491 -13.78 -4.77 -8.92
CA SER A 491 -12.38 -4.31 -8.93
C SER A 491 -12.22 -2.97 -8.16
N LYS A 492 -10.98 -2.64 -7.79
CA LYS A 492 -10.59 -1.34 -7.26
C LYS A 492 -9.81 -0.58 -8.35
N PRO A 493 -10.36 0.51 -8.92
CA PRO A 493 -11.71 1.09 -8.72
C PRO A 493 -12.84 0.34 -9.49
N PRO A 494 -14.15 0.57 -9.20
CA PRO A 494 -14.73 1.59 -8.33
C PRO A 494 -14.89 1.17 -6.85
N GLY A 495 -14.73 -0.11 -6.53
CA GLY A 495 -14.78 -0.60 -5.15
C GLY A 495 -13.50 -0.31 -4.37
N THR A 496 -13.44 -0.75 -3.12
CA THR A 496 -12.19 -0.85 -2.37
C THR A 496 -11.91 -2.31 -2.00
N ILE A 497 -10.78 -2.57 -1.32
CA ILE A 497 -10.41 -3.96 -0.96
C ILE A 497 -11.30 -4.44 0.18
N GLU A 498 -11.28 -3.72 1.31
CA GLU A 498 -12.20 -3.91 2.45
C GLU A 498 -13.56 -3.27 2.13
N TRP A 499 -14.60 -3.58 2.92
CA TRP A 499 -15.94 -3.02 2.70
C TRP A 499 -16.24 -1.79 3.58
N GLU A 500 -15.38 -1.49 4.56
CA GLU A 500 -15.44 -0.37 5.50
C GLU A 500 -14.04 0.15 5.87
#